data_AF-A0A928J2I3-F1
#
_entry.id   AF-A0A928J2I3-F1
#
_cell.length_a   1.000
_cell.length_b   1.000
_cell.length_c   1.000
_cell.angle_alpha   90.00
_cell.angle_beta   90.00
_cell.angle_gamma   90.00
#
_symmetry.space_group_name_H-M   'P 1'
#
loop_
_entity.id
_entity.type
_entity.pdbx_description
1 polymer ?
#
loop_
_entity_poly.entity_id
_entity_poly.type
_entity_poly.pdbx_seq_one_letter_code
_entity_poly.pdbx_strand_id
1 'polypeptide(L)'
;MTCIRLWRSSSMQVNDREEKALRMLGLAAKAGRATVGVPLICAALQKGIAGKTPLLVLLAADASENTKKRITDRTAYYQVPLYRITANCARLALTVGKRDGAVAAVGVSEPDLARAMITLLK
;
A
#
# COMPACT_ATOMS: atom_id res chain seq x y z
N MET A 1 7.26 -13.87 43.35
CA MET A 1 5.80 -14.07 43.12
C MET A 1 5.25 -12.71 42.74
N THR A 2 4.85 -12.39 41.52
CA THR A 2 4.18 -13.22 40.51
C THR A 2 4.54 -12.72 39.11
N CYS A 3 5.00 -13.64 38.26
CA CYS A 3 5.10 -13.46 36.81
C CYS A 3 3.78 -12.95 36.22
N ILE A 4 3.78 -11.76 35.62
CA ILE A 4 2.88 -11.47 34.50
C ILE A 4 3.73 -11.13 33.28
N ARG A 5 4.37 -12.20 32.80
CA ARG A 5 4.83 -12.33 31.41
C ARG A 5 3.58 -12.63 30.57
N LEU A 6 2.73 -11.62 30.34
CA LEU A 6 1.64 -11.70 29.36
C LEU A 6 2.22 -11.50 27.95
N TRP A 7 3.14 -12.39 27.57
CA TRP A 7 3.46 -12.63 26.17
C TRP A 7 2.54 -13.77 25.72
N ARG A 8 1.26 -13.41 25.57
CA ARG A 8 0.19 -14.34 25.21
C ARG A 8 -0.07 -14.22 23.72
N SER A 9 0.63 -15.10 23.00
CA SER A 9 0.20 -15.82 21.80
C SER A 9 -0.73 -15.10 20.82
N SER A 10 -0.24 -14.90 19.60
CA SER A 10 -0.78 -15.60 18.42
C SER A 10 -0.06 -15.14 17.17
N SER A 11 0.75 -16.03 16.59
CA SER A 11 0.77 -16.33 15.16
C SER A 11 0.25 -15.20 14.24
N MET A 12 1.07 -14.19 14.03
CA MET A 12 0.93 -13.32 12.88
C MET A 12 2.34 -13.22 12.32
N GLN A 13 2.63 -14.06 11.32
CA GLN A 13 3.82 -13.87 10.51
C GLN A 13 3.66 -12.52 9.82
N VAL A 14 4.09 -11.45 10.49
CA VAL A 14 4.27 -10.17 9.83
C VAL A 14 5.65 -10.29 9.19
N ASN A 15 5.70 -10.42 7.86
CA ASN A 15 6.96 -10.33 7.15
C ASN A 15 7.61 -8.99 7.53
N ASP A 16 8.80 -9.02 8.16
CA ASP A 16 9.55 -7.80 8.53
C ASP A 16 9.72 -6.84 7.36
N ARG A 17 9.79 -7.37 6.12
CA ARG A 17 9.88 -6.59 4.88
C ARG A 17 8.58 -5.84 4.57
N GLU A 18 7.42 -6.48 4.74
CA GLU A 18 6.12 -5.84 4.55
C GLU A 18 5.87 -4.76 5.61
N GLU A 19 6.27 -5.00 6.86
CA GLU A 19 6.15 -3.99 7.91
C GLU A 19 7.02 -2.75 7.63
N LYS A 20 8.24 -2.95 7.13
CA LYS A 20 9.10 -1.85 6.66
C LYS A 20 8.46 -1.10 5.49
N ALA A 21 7.88 -1.80 4.52
CA ALA A 21 7.17 -1.19 3.40
C ALA A 21 5.95 -0.37 3.86
N LEU A 22 5.19 -0.86 4.83
CA LEU A 22 4.08 -0.14 5.45
C LEU A 22 4.55 1.12 6.19
N ARG A 23 5.63 1.04 6.98
CA ARG A 23 6.22 2.22 7.65
C ARG A 23 6.64 3.28 6.65
N MET A 24 7.32 2.88 5.57
CA MET A 24 7.69 3.79 4.47
C MET A 24 6.46 4.43 3.83
N LEU A 25 5.42 3.63 3.58
CA LEU A 25 4.16 4.13 3.04
C LEU A 25 3.51 5.19 3.94
N GLY A 26 3.57 5.03 5.27
CA GLY A 26 3.12 6.03 6.22
C GLY A 26 3.89 7.35 6.11
N LEU A 27 5.21 7.28 5.88
CA LEU A 27 6.03 8.47 5.61
C LEU A 27 5.64 9.16 4.30
N ALA A 28 5.43 8.39 3.22
CA ALA A 28 4.97 8.92 1.93
C ALA A 28 3.58 9.59 2.04
N ALA A 29 2.66 8.98 2.79
CA ALA A 29 1.35 9.54 3.04
C ALA A 29 1.44 10.87 3.81
N LYS A 30 2.29 10.92 4.84
CA LYS A 30 2.56 12.15 5.60
C LYS A 30 3.18 13.25 4.74
N ALA A 31 4.02 12.90 3.77
CA ALA A 31 4.63 13.81 2.81
C ALA A 31 3.67 14.25 1.68
N GLY A 32 2.44 13.72 1.62
CA GLY A 32 1.49 14.00 0.55
C GLY A 32 1.89 13.42 -0.82
N ARG A 33 2.81 12.45 -0.85
CA ARG A 33 3.32 11.79 -2.07
C ARG A 33 2.72 10.40 -2.28
N ALA A 34 1.62 10.08 -1.61
CA ALA A 34 0.83 8.87 -1.80
C ALA A 34 -0.58 9.20 -2.30
N THR A 35 -1.05 8.44 -3.29
CA THR A 35 -2.41 8.49 -3.82
C THR A 35 -3.19 7.30 -3.28
N VAL A 36 -4.35 7.54 -2.69
CA VAL A 36 -5.04 6.53 -1.88
C VAL A 36 -6.41 6.24 -2.46
N GLY A 37 -6.66 4.99 -2.81
CA GLY A 37 -7.95 4.53 -3.33
C GLY A 37 -7.94 4.29 -4.84
N VAL A 38 -8.68 3.25 -5.23
CA VAL A 38 -8.82 2.77 -6.61
C VAL A 38 -9.16 3.87 -7.63
N PRO A 39 -10.21 4.70 -7.43
CA PRO A 39 -10.58 5.69 -8.43
C PRO A 39 -9.50 6.77 -8.58
N LEU A 40 -8.84 7.15 -7.48
CA LEU A 40 -7.79 8.16 -7.49
C LEU A 40 -6.51 7.65 -8.17
N ILE A 41 -6.14 6.38 -7.96
CA ILE A 41 -5.01 5.74 -8.65
C ILE A 41 -5.29 5.66 -10.15
N CYS A 42 -6.47 5.20 -10.55
CA CYS A 42 -6.86 5.15 -11.97
C CYS A 42 -6.84 6.55 -12.61
N ALA A 43 -7.35 7.56 -11.92
CA ALA A 43 -7.33 8.93 -12.40
C ALA A 43 -5.91 9.51 -12.47
N ALA A 44 -5.04 9.18 -11.50
CA ALA A 44 -3.65 9.63 -11.49
C ALA A 44 -2.82 8.98 -12.59
N LEU A 45 -3.03 7.69 -12.87
CA LEU A 45 -2.46 6.99 -14.01
C LEU A 45 -2.92 7.60 -15.34
N GLN A 46 -4.22 7.88 -15.47
CA GLN A 46 -4.80 8.40 -16.71
C GLN A 46 -4.46 9.87 -16.99
N LYS A 47 -4.53 10.73 -15.97
CA LYS A 47 -4.30 12.18 -16.15
C LYS A 47 -2.82 12.51 -16.33
N GLY A 48 -1.90 11.58 -16.02
CA GLY A 48 -0.47 11.78 -16.22
C GLY A 48 0.05 13.09 -15.63
N ILE A 49 -0.47 13.50 -14.47
CA ILE A 49 -0.11 14.80 -13.88
C ILE A 49 1.36 14.71 -13.47
N ALA A 50 2.22 15.46 -14.17
CA ALA A 50 3.65 15.53 -13.91
C ALA A 50 3.91 15.73 -12.40
N GLY A 51 4.52 14.73 -11.76
CA GLY A 51 4.86 14.74 -10.33
C GLY A 51 3.86 14.07 -9.37
N LYS A 52 2.74 13.53 -9.85
CA LYS A 52 1.80 12.70 -9.05
C LYS A 52 1.49 11.33 -9.66
N THR A 53 2.04 11.01 -10.82
CA THR A 53 1.90 9.68 -11.42
C THR A 53 2.40 8.61 -10.44
N PRO A 54 1.59 7.61 -10.09
CA PRO A 54 2.02 6.55 -9.20
C PRO A 54 3.06 5.68 -9.92
N LEU A 55 4.25 5.62 -9.35
CA LEU A 55 5.38 4.82 -9.84
C LEU A 55 5.31 3.38 -9.32
N LEU A 56 4.54 3.17 -8.26
CA LEU A 56 4.34 1.91 -7.59
C LEU A 56 2.90 1.83 -7.10
N VAL A 57 2.23 0.69 -7.29
CA VAL A 57 0.89 0.44 -6.76
C VAL A 57 0.89 -0.76 -5.82
N LEU A 58 0.32 -0.57 -4.65
CA LEU A 58 0.14 -1.58 -3.62
C LEU A 58 -1.34 -1.93 -3.52
N LEU A 59 -1.64 -3.22 -3.58
CA LEU A 59 -2.98 -3.78 -3.53
C LEU A 59 -3.14 -4.64 -2.28
N ALA A 60 -4.18 -4.40 -1.49
CA ALA A 60 -4.52 -5.24 -0.35
C ALA A 60 -4.99 -6.62 -0.83
N ALA A 61 -4.61 -7.70 -0.13
CA ALA A 61 -5.12 -9.04 -0.40
C ALA A 61 -6.65 -9.14 -0.23
N ASP A 62 -7.19 -8.37 0.71
CA ASP A 62 -8.62 -8.32 1.07
C ASP A 62 -9.47 -7.50 0.05
N ALA A 63 -8.85 -6.87 -0.95
CA ALA A 63 -9.57 -6.13 -1.98
C ALA A 63 -10.56 -7.01 -2.76
N SER A 64 -11.74 -6.46 -3.08
CA SER A 64 -12.74 -7.15 -3.90
C SER A 64 -12.20 -7.51 -5.28
N GLU A 65 -12.65 -8.62 -5.85
CA GLU A 65 -12.19 -9.08 -7.17
C GLU A 65 -12.36 -8.03 -8.26
N ASN A 66 -13.46 -7.28 -8.22
CA ASN A 66 -13.71 -6.20 -9.17
C ASN A 66 -12.62 -5.11 -9.07
N THR A 67 -12.17 -4.79 -7.86
CA THR A 67 -11.06 -3.85 -7.64
C THR A 67 -9.74 -4.40 -8.15
N LYS A 68 -9.45 -5.67 -7.85
CA LYS A 68 -8.22 -6.34 -8.30
C LYS A 68 -8.11 -6.34 -9.82
N LYS A 69 -9.19 -6.67 -10.53
CA LYS A 69 -9.25 -6.64 -12.00
C LYS A 69 -9.03 -5.23 -12.55
N ARG A 70 -9.76 -4.24 -12.03
CA ARG A 70 -9.65 -2.84 -12.47
C ARG A 70 -8.24 -2.27 -12.30
N ILE A 71 -7.57 -2.56 -11.18
CA ILE A 71 -6.22 -2.08 -10.97
C ILE A 71 -5.23 -2.84 -11.85
N THR A 72 -5.32 -4.18 -11.92
CA THR A 72 -4.39 -4.99 -12.71
C THR A 72 -4.41 -4.58 -14.18
N ASP A 73 -5.59 -4.37 -14.76
CA ASP A 73 -5.77 -3.88 -16.13
C ASP A 73 -5.09 -2.52 -16.36
N ARG A 74 -5.33 -1.56 -15.45
CA ARG A 74 -4.73 -0.23 -15.54
C ARG A 74 -3.22 -0.26 -15.35
N THR A 75 -2.71 -0.99 -14.37
CA THR A 75 -1.26 -1.09 -14.13
C THR A 75 -0.56 -1.81 -15.27
N ALA A 76 -1.21 -2.79 -15.91
CA ALA A 76 -0.67 -3.45 -17.10
C ALA A 76 -0.59 -2.49 -18.29
N TYR A 77 -1.63 -1.66 -18.51
CA TYR A 77 -1.66 -0.67 -19.58
C TYR A 77 -0.54 0.39 -19.44
N TYR A 78 -0.35 0.94 -18.24
CA TYR A 78 0.67 1.96 -17.98
C TYR A 78 2.05 1.38 -17.59
N GLN A 79 2.21 0.06 -17.61
CA GLN A 79 3.42 -0.66 -17.20
C GLN A 79 3.96 -0.25 -15.82
N VAL A 80 3.07 -0.05 -14.85
CA VAL A 80 3.43 0.31 -13.48
C VAL A 80 3.52 -0.96 -12.61
N PRO A 81 4.58 -1.14 -11.81
CA PRO A 81 4.72 -2.30 -10.93
C PRO A 81 3.59 -2.35 -9.90
N LEU A 82 2.96 -3.52 -9.81
CA LEU A 82 1.89 -3.81 -8.86
C LEU A 82 2.35 -4.87 -7.86
N TYR A 83 2.27 -4.56 -6.58
CA TYR A 83 2.55 -5.51 -5.50
C TYR A 83 1.31 -5.78 -4.67
N ARG A 84 1.07 -7.06 -4.37
CA ARG A 84 -0.02 -7.50 -3.51
C ARG A 84 0.55 -7.72 -2.11
N ILE A 85 0.03 -6.98 -1.15
CA ILE A 85 0.43 -7.12 0.25
C ILE A 85 -0.55 -8.01 1.00
N THR A 86 -0.05 -8.76 1.98
CA THR A 86 -0.87 -9.63 2.84
C THR A 86 -1.70 -8.84 3.85
N ALA A 87 -1.39 -7.55 4.03
CA ALA A 87 -2.08 -6.68 4.96
C ALA A 87 -3.54 -6.41 4.58
N ASN A 88 -4.38 -6.33 5.61
CA ASN A 88 -5.81 -6.01 5.47
C ASN A 88 -6.02 -4.53 5.09
N CYS A 89 -7.11 -4.23 4.37
CA CYS A 89 -7.57 -2.90 3.98
C CYS A 89 -7.59 -1.91 5.15
N ALA A 90 -8.00 -2.37 6.34
CA ALA A 90 -8.05 -1.56 7.55
C ALA A 90 -6.65 -1.15 8.03
N ARG A 91 -5.68 -2.07 7.98
CA ARG A 91 -4.30 -1.80 8.41
C ARG A 91 -3.61 -0.81 7.47
N LEU A 92 -3.89 -0.92 6.17
CA LEU A 92 -3.47 0.09 5.19
C LEU A 92 -4.07 1.47 5.48
N ALA A 93 -5.36 1.55 5.78
CA ALA A 93 -6.03 2.81 6.07
C ALA A 93 -5.43 3.53 7.29
N LEU A 94 -5.16 2.78 8.36
CA LEU A 94 -4.47 3.29 9.57
C LEU A 94 -3.08 3.86 9.23
N THR A 95 -2.31 3.14 8.41
CA THR A 95 -0.96 3.52 8.01
C THR A 95 -0.94 4.83 7.20
N VAL A 96 -1.96 5.00 6.36
CA VAL A 96 -2.16 6.20 5.53
C VAL A 96 -2.75 7.37 6.34
N GLY A 97 -3.29 7.12 7.53
CA GLY A 97 -3.93 8.14 8.37
C GLY A 97 -5.39 8.41 8.02
N LYS A 98 -6.07 7.54 7.26
CA LYS A 98 -7.52 7.61 7.06
C LYS A 98 -8.21 6.83 8.18
N ARG A 99 -8.84 7.55 9.12
CA ARG A 99 -9.46 6.99 10.34
C ARG A 99 -10.78 6.23 10.07
N ASP A 100 -11.51 6.59 9.01
CA ASP A 100 -12.82 6.01 8.67
C ASP A 100 -12.86 5.50 7.23
N GLY A 101 -12.19 4.37 6.94
CA GLY A 101 -12.34 3.72 5.66
C GLY A 101 -11.49 2.46 5.46
N ALA A 102 -11.88 1.65 4.47
CA ALA A 102 -11.09 0.56 3.96
C ALA A 102 -10.34 1.03 2.71
N VAL A 103 -9.00 1.00 2.75
CA VAL A 103 -8.18 1.37 1.60
C VAL A 103 -7.75 0.09 0.89
N ALA A 104 -8.38 -0.19 -0.25
CA ALA A 104 -8.05 -1.38 -1.05
C ALA A 104 -6.73 -1.25 -1.82
N ALA A 105 -6.31 -0.01 -2.16
CA ALA A 105 -5.09 0.22 -2.93
C ALA A 105 -4.45 1.58 -2.63
N VAL A 106 -3.12 1.62 -2.70
CA VAL A 106 -2.31 2.83 -2.52
C VAL A 106 -1.28 2.93 -3.64
N GLY A 107 -1.19 4.09 -4.27
CA GLY A 107 -0.13 4.43 -5.21
C GLY A 107 0.92 5.32 -4.55
N VAL A 108 2.20 5.02 -4.75
CA VAL A 108 3.31 5.87 -4.31
C VAL A 108 3.84 6.64 -5.52
N SER A 109 3.87 7.96 -5.43
CA SER A 109 4.34 8.85 -6.51
C SER A 109 5.79 9.30 -6.32
N GLU A 110 6.39 9.01 -5.15
CA GLU A 110 7.77 9.37 -4.81
C GLU A 110 8.76 8.33 -5.40
N PRO A 111 9.70 8.73 -6.28
CA PRO A 111 10.62 7.80 -6.95
C PRO A 111 11.60 7.07 -6.03
N ASP A 112 12.21 7.73 -5.05
CA ASP A 112 13.19 7.13 -4.14
C ASP A 112 12.50 6.12 -3.21
N LEU A 113 11.36 6.49 -2.65
CA LEU A 113 10.55 5.55 -1.88
C LEU A 113 10.05 4.37 -2.72
N ALA A 114 9.60 4.61 -3.96
CA ALA A 114 9.17 3.54 -4.85
C ALA A 114 10.30 2.55 -5.14
N ARG A 115 11.52 3.03 -5.42
CA ARG A 115 12.71 2.20 -5.63
C ARG A 115 13.06 1.36 -4.40
N ALA A 116 13.02 1.97 -3.21
CA ALA A 116 13.26 1.27 -1.97
C ALA A 116 12.23 0.15 -1.74
N MET A 117 10.93 0.44 -1.97
CA MET A 117 9.86 -0.54 -1.82
C MET A 117 9.93 -1.68 -2.85
N ILE A 118 10.26 -1.37 -4.10
CA ILE A 118 10.50 -2.38 -5.16
C ILE A 118 11.63 -3.32 -4.76
N THR A 119 12.69 -2.80 -4.14
CA THR A 119 13.83 -3.60 -3.66
C THR A 119 13.46 -4.49 -2.48
N LEU A 120 12.60 -4.00 -1.58
CA LEU A 120 12.16 -4.73 -0.39
C LEU A 120 11.12 -5.82 -0.68
N LEU A 121 10.26 -5.58 -1.68
CA LEU A 121 9.17 -6.48 -2.10
C LEU A 121 9.55 -7.39 -3.26
N LYS A 122 10.82 -7.30 -3.71
CA LYS A 122 11.44 -8.23 -4.66
C LYS A 122 11.75 -9.58 -4.04
#